data_AF-A0A519W0E8-F1
#
_entry.id   AF-A0A519W0E8-F1
#
_cell.length_a   1.000
_cell.length_b   1.000
_cell.length_c   1.000
_cell.angle_alpha   90.00
_cell.angle_beta   90.00
_cell.angle_gamma   90.00
#
_symmetry.space_group_name_H-M   'P 1'
#
loop_
_entity.id
_entity.type
_entity.pdbx_description
1 polymer ?
#
loop_
_entity_poly.entity_id
_entity_poly.type
_entity_poly.pdbx_seq_one_letter_code
_entity_poly.pdbx_strand_id
1 'polypeptide(L)'
;FFKAYNVKFKDKYIENLQKLVDTLPAEINKLQEESPSSDAASKKIQSDLKNKMKALDDATADLQKWNEKNFAKLTDEEKSLFYRAFVVNKNDANYRSISSIKYDDNGKEREVTVPKGDVLHQFRADVNSGKLPTVSWLAGPQNFSDHPSAPWYGAWLVSEVMDILTKNPEVWKKTIFIVTYDENDGYYDHVVPFSIPDNTKPETGKVSKGIDTEVEHVRLANELKQGVPEKGAREAPIGLGFRVPMLIASPWSRGGKVNSQVFDHTSTLQFLEEFVNRKYNKNIRIENISEWRRTICGNLTSAFTPFDAASEKLPFLQRDAFVETIFNAKFKEEPKISKAVTDADLKNVELNTNFANVMSQQEKGIRKACALPYQLASEGALLSDKKSFRIKMSASTKLFGKTAVGAPFTVYAPAKFKAGEQEQICRNWNFAVKADDELTYNWPLEAFEDEKYHLRLNGPNGFFREFLGTANDPLLSISANHELNRLTIVPTGNIKLLIKNEGSKAISFQVNDLAYKKGMIKKTIAANGEDTIVLDLKSSFGWYDFEITANTFASFSQRFAGRIETGKETYTDPLMGRV
;
A
#
# COMPACT_ATOMS: atom_id res chain seq x y z
N PHE A 1 18.26 15.12 -13.16
CA PHE A 1 18.15 14.09 -12.11
C PHE A 1 19.55 13.63 -11.69
N PHE A 2 19.80 13.39 -10.40
CA PHE A 2 21.05 12.82 -9.84
C PHE A 2 22.36 13.64 -9.94
N LYS A 3 22.30 14.98 -9.85
CA LYS A 3 23.49 15.85 -9.94
C LYS A 3 24.62 15.45 -8.98
N ALA A 4 24.29 15.09 -7.74
CA ALA A 4 25.26 14.71 -6.71
C ALA A 4 26.11 13.47 -7.07
N TYR A 5 25.62 12.62 -7.99
CA TYR A 5 26.31 11.40 -8.41
C TYR A 5 27.06 11.55 -9.72
N ASN A 6 27.05 12.74 -10.34
CA ASN A 6 27.82 13.02 -11.55
C ASN A 6 27.57 11.99 -12.69
N VAL A 7 26.33 11.48 -12.81
CA VAL A 7 25.96 10.33 -13.67
C VAL A 7 26.23 10.52 -15.16
N LYS A 8 26.37 11.76 -15.63
CA LYS A 8 26.72 12.06 -17.02
C LYS A 8 28.15 11.69 -17.38
N PHE A 9 29.02 11.40 -16.41
CA PHE A 9 30.35 10.84 -16.68
C PHE A 9 30.37 9.32 -16.90
N LYS A 10 29.22 8.63 -16.92
CA LYS A 10 29.17 7.19 -17.21
C LYS A 10 29.50 6.95 -18.69
N ASP A 11 30.32 5.94 -18.96
CA ASP A 11 30.82 5.57 -20.28
C ASP A 11 29.71 5.50 -21.34
N LYS A 12 28.61 4.78 -21.06
CA LYS A 12 27.46 4.65 -21.98
C LYS A 12 26.81 5.99 -22.36
N TYR A 13 26.79 6.97 -21.45
CA TYR A 13 26.28 8.30 -21.78
C TYR A 13 27.19 8.98 -22.79
N ILE A 14 28.50 8.99 -22.53
CA ILE A 14 29.52 9.58 -23.39
C ILE A 14 29.56 8.89 -24.77
N GLU A 15 29.54 7.55 -24.80
CA GLU A 15 29.46 6.75 -26.03
C GLU A 15 28.22 7.12 -26.88
N ASN A 16 27.06 7.28 -26.25
CA ASN A 16 25.84 7.68 -26.95
C ASN A 16 25.94 9.10 -27.50
N LEU A 17 26.55 10.04 -26.77
CA LEU A 17 26.78 11.40 -27.28
C LEU A 17 27.73 11.38 -28.49
N GLN A 18 28.81 10.60 -28.41
CA GLN A 18 29.76 10.46 -29.52
C GLN A 18 29.05 9.90 -30.76
N LYS A 19 28.22 8.86 -30.59
CA LYS A 19 27.40 8.31 -31.68
C LYS A 19 26.50 9.37 -32.32
N LEU A 20 25.85 10.22 -31.53
CA LEU A 20 25.01 11.30 -32.07
C LEU A 20 25.83 12.32 -32.87
N VAL A 21 27.01 12.71 -32.38
CA VAL A 21 27.91 13.62 -33.08
C VAL A 21 28.40 13.01 -34.39
N ASP A 22 28.65 11.70 -34.41
CA ASP A 22 29.12 10.99 -35.60
C ASP A 22 28.01 10.77 -36.66
N THR A 23 26.76 10.53 -36.25
CA THR A 23 25.68 10.15 -37.18
C THR A 23 24.76 11.29 -37.60
N LEU A 24 24.45 12.24 -36.70
CA LEU A 24 23.47 13.29 -36.97
C LEU A 24 23.85 14.21 -38.14
N PRO A 25 25.13 14.60 -38.37
CA PRO A 25 25.48 15.46 -39.50
C PRO A 25 25.03 14.88 -40.86
N ALA A 26 25.22 13.57 -41.08
CA ALA A 26 24.79 12.91 -42.31
C ALA A 26 23.26 12.84 -42.44
N GLU A 27 22.56 12.56 -41.32
CA GLU A 27 21.09 12.54 -41.29
C GLU A 27 20.48 13.93 -41.55
N ILE A 28 21.09 14.99 -41.01
CA ILE A 28 20.68 16.39 -41.22
C ILE A 28 20.85 16.75 -42.69
N ASN A 29 22.01 16.47 -43.29
CA ASN A 29 22.26 16.75 -44.71
C ASN A 29 21.22 16.06 -45.60
N LYS A 30 20.93 14.78 -45.33
CA LYS A 30 19.91 14.03 -46.09
C LYS A 30 18.52 14.68 -46.01
N LEU A 31 18.11 15.15 -44.83
CA LEU A 31 16.82 15.83 -44.65
C LEU A 31 16.78 17.22 -45.29
N GLN A 32 17.92 17.91 -45.37
CA GLN A 32 18.02 19.21 -46.07
C GLN A 32 17.89 19.06 -47.59
N GLU A 33 18.33 17.93 -48.14
CA GLU A 33 18.24 17.59 -49.56
C GLU A 33 16.87 17.01 -49.95
N GLU A 34 16.04 16.63 -48.99
CA GLU A 34 14.76 15.97 -49.22
C GLU A 34 13.70 16.96 -49.74
N SER A 35 13.11 16.65 -50.90
CA SER A 35 12.02 17.45 -51.48
C SER A 35 10.66 17.01 -50.91
N PRO A 36 9.94 17.86 -50.16
CA PRO A 36 8.69 17.47 -49.52
C PRO A 36 7.58 17.19 -50.54
N SER A 37 6.88 16.06 -50.37
CA SER A 37 5.75 15.66 -51.23
C SER A 37 4.43 16.37 -50.92
N SER A 38 4.37 17.13 -49.82
CA SER A 38 3.20 17.91 -49.37
C SER A 38 3.59 18.95 -48.31
N ASP A 39 2.71 19.90 -48.02
CA ASP A 39 2.89 20.87 -46.92
C ASP A 39 3.03 20.20 -45.55
N ALA A 40 2.30 19.10 -45.32
CA ALA A 40 2.40 18.31 -44.11
C ALA A 40 3.78 17.65 -43.99
N ALA A 41 4.31 17.11 -45.10
CA ALA A 41 5.66 16.56 -45.16
C ALA A 41 6.72 17.65 -44.95
N SER A 42 6.54 18.83 -45.54
CA SER A 42 7.45 19.99 -45.36
C SER A 42 7.54 20.42 -43.89
N LYS A 43 6.40 20.57 -43.20
CA LYS A 43 6.37 20.89 -41.76
C LYS A 43 7.05 19.82 -40.90
N LYS A 44 6.86 18.54 -41.24
CA LYS A 44 7.52 17.43 -40.54
C LYS A 44 9.04 17.47 -40.73
N ILE A 45 9.53 17.64 -41.96
CA ILE A 45 10.96 17.75 -42.27
C ILE A 45 11.59 18.92 -41.51
N GLN A 46 10.95 20.10 -41.49
CA GLN A 46 11.44 21.25 -40.74
C GLN A 46 11.52 20.99 -39.23
N SER A 47 10.50 20.32 -38.67
CA SER A 47 10.50 19.92 -37.25
C SER A 47 11.63 18.92 -36.95
N ASP A 48 11.80 17.91 -37.80
CA ASP A 48 12.83 16.88 -37.63
C ASP A 48 14.24 17.47 -37.76
N LEU A 49 14.47 18.37 -38.72
CA LEU A 49 15.71 19.13 -38.85
C LEU A 49 16.02 19.93 -37.59
N LYS A 50 15.05 20.72 -37.10
CA LYS A 50 15.22 21.51 -35.87
C LYS A 50 15.59 20.62 -34.68
N ASN A 51 14.91 19.49 -34.52
CA ASN A 51 15.15 18.56 -33.42
C ASN A 51 16.53 17.90 -33.53
N LYS A 52 16.96 17.49 -34.72
CA LYS A 52 18.27 16.85 -34.94
C LYS A 52 19.43 17.84 -34.80
N MET A 53 19.30 19.05 -35.33
CA MET A 53 20.30 20.11 -35.15
C MET A 53 20.47 20.42 -33.65
N LYS A 54 19.35 20.60 -32.94
CA LYS A 54 19.39 20.78 -31.48
C LYS A 54 20.06 19.61 -30.76
N ALA A 55 19.74 18.37 -31.13
CA ALA A 55 20.35 17.19 -30.53
C ALA A 55 21.87 17.12 -30.78
N LEU A 56 22.33 17.51 -31.96
CA LEU A 56 23.75 17.59 -32.31
C LEU A 56 24.47 18.67 -31.50
N ASP A 57 23.88 19.86 -31.40
CA ASP A 57 24.43 20.97 -30.61
C ASP A 57 24.52 20.59 -29.13
N ASP A 58 23.44 20.03 -28.57
CA ASP A 58 23.38 19.56 -27.19
C ASP A 58 24.43 18.47 -26.93
N ALA A 59 24.58 17.50 -27.85
CA ALA A 59 25.55 16.42 -27.71
C ALA A 59 26.99 16.90 -27.78
N THR A 60 27.28 17.82 -28.70
CA THR A 60 28.60 18.44 -28.85
C THR A 60 28.98 19.23 -27.60
N ALA A 61 28.06 20.06 -27.09
CA ALA A 61 28.27 20.83 -25.86
C ALA A 61 28.46 19.92 -24.64
N ASP A 62 27.69 18.84 -24.54
CA ASP A 62 27.82 17.89 -23.44
C ASP A 62 29.13 17.09 -23.52
N LEU A 63 29.65 16.69 -24.69
CA LEU A 63 30.96 16.01 -24.80
C LEU A 63 32.13 16.90 -24.34
N GLN A 64 32.07 18.20 -24.59
CA GLN A 64 33.06 19.16 -24.07
C GLN A 64 33.04 19.23 -22.54
N LYS A 65 31.89 18.96 -21.93
CA LYS A 65 31.67 19.03 -20.48
C LYS A 65 31.96 17.70 -19.79
N TRP A 66 31.46 16.59 -20.32
CA TRP A 66 31.49 15.27 -19.71
C TRP A 66 32.54 14.41 -20.40
N ASN A 67 33.78 14.55 -19.94
CA ASN A 67 34.93 13.81 -20.44
C ASN A 67 35.91 13.48 -19.30
N GLU A 68 36.86 12.60 -19.57
CA GLU A 68 37.84 12.13 -18.58
C GLU A 68 38.61 13.28 -17.92
N LYS A 69 39.01 14.31 -18.69
CA LYS A 69 39.74 15.47 -18.18
C LYS A 69 38.92 16.23 -17.13
N ASN A 70 37.62 16.39 -17.36
CA ASN A 70 36.74 17.05 -16.39
C ASN A 70 36.34 16.12 -15.24
N PHE A 71 36.25 14.81 -15.46
CA PHE A 71 36.04 13.83 -14.40
C PHE A 71 37.22 13.80 -13.41
N ALA A 72 38.45 13.88 -13.92
CA ALA A 72 39.66 13.90 -13.11
C ALA A 72 39.71 15.07 -12.12
N LYS A 73 39.02 16.18 -12.43
CA LYS A 73 38.91 17.38 -11.58
C LYS A 73 37.91 17.23 -10.43
N LEU A 74 37.06 16.20 -10.45
CA LEU A 74 36.14 15.93 -9.34
C LEU A 74 36.93 15.63 -8.06
N THR A 75 36.36 16.02 -6.93
CA THR A 75 36.89 15.68 -5.61
C THR A 75 36.86 14.16 -5.38
N ASP A 76 37.64 13.67 -4.43
CA ASP A 76 37.63 12.24 -4.09
C ASP A 76 36.25 11.80 -3.60
N GLU A 77 35.53 12.65 -2.86
CA GLU A 77 34.16 12.38 -2.42
C GLU A 77 33.19 12.21 -3.60
N GLU A 78 33.22 13.14 -4.57
CA GLU A 78 32.37 13.08 -5.76
C GLU A 78 32.67 11.84 -6.61
N LYS A 79 33.96 11.50 -6.80
CA LYS A 79 34.36 10.26 -7.47
C LYS A 79 33.84 9.05 -6.71
N SER A 80 33.95 9.05 -5.39
CA SER A 80 33.45 7.99 -4.51
C SER A 80 31.93 7.79 -4.63
N LEU A 81 31.16 8.88 -4.65
CA LEU A 81 29.71 8.86 -4.88
C LEU A 81 29.37 8.34 -6.28
N PHE A 82 30.07 8.80 -7.32
CA PHE A 82 29.90 8.32 -8.69
C PHE A 82 30.13 6.81 -8.84
N TYR A 83 31.19 6.27 -8.21
CA TYR A 83 31.53 4.85 -8.29
C TYR A 83 30.56 3.97 -7.50
N ARG A 84 30.03 4.46 -6.37
CA ARG A 84 29.02 3.76 -5.57
C ARG A 84 27.60 3.85 -6.13
N ALA A 85 27.34 4.81 -7.01
CA ALA A 85 26.04 4.96 -7.65
C ALA A 85 25.94 4.13 -8.93
N PHE A 86 24.78 3.49 -9.13
CA PHE A 86 24.47 2.72 -10.35
C PHE A 86 25.54 1.68 -10.67
N VAL A 87 25.92 0.89 -9.65
CA VAL A 87 26.85 -0.23 -9.78
C VAL A 87 26.22 -1.27 -10.72
N VAL A 88 27.03 -1.81 -11.63
CA VAL A 88 26.64 -2.83 -12.62
C VAL A 88 27.67 -3.95 -12.64
N ASN A 89 27.33 -5.08 -13.25
CA ASN A 89 28.20 -6.26 -13.32
C ASN A 89 29.36 -6.12 -14.34
N LYS A 90 29.89 -4.92 -14.58
CA LYS A 90 30.94 -4.70 -15.60
C LYS A 90 32.25 -5.46 -15.35
N ASN A 91 32.46 -5.94 -14.12
CA ASN A 91 33.61 -6.76 -13.76
C ASN A 91 33.42 -8.25 -14.11
N ASP A 92 32.20 -8.65 -14.51
CA ASP A 92 31.96 -9.95 -15.12
C ASP A 92 32.43 -9.92 -16.58
N ALA A 93 33.29 -10.87 -16.96
CA ALA A 93 33.87 -10.93 -18.30
C ALA A 93 32.83 -11.15 -19.42
N ASN A 94 31.64 -11.64 -19.08
CA ASN A 94 30.52 -11.86 -20.00
C ASN A 94 29.37 -10.87 -19.74
N TYR A 95 29.62 -9.74 -19.07
CA TYR A 95 28.60 -8.71 -18.84
C TYR A 95 27.95 -8.27 -20.16
N ARG A 96 26.61 -8.27 -20.19
CA ARG A 96 25.79 -7.99 -21.38
C ARG A 96 26.04 -8.92 -22.57
N SER A 97 26.60 -10.09 -22.33
CA SER A 97 26.69 -11.17 -23.31
C SER A 97 25.64 -12.24 -23.04
N ILE A 98 25.13 -12.82 -24.12
CA ILE A 98 24.16 -13.92 -24.10
C ILE A 98 24.80 -15.18 -24.68
N SER A 99 24.21 -16.33 -24.34
CA SER A 99 24.53 -17.63 -24.92
C SER A 99 23.23 -18.40 -25.16
N SER A 100 23.27 -19.41 -26.01
CA SER A 100 22.13 -20.28 -26.27
C SER A 100 22.32 -21.63 -25.61
N ILE A 101 21.26 -22.13 -24.96
CA ILE A 101 21.17 -23.51 -24.48
C ILE A 101 20.17 -24.25 -25.36
N LYS A 102 20.55 -25.44 -25.83
CA LYS A 102 19.64 -26.36 -26.51
C LYS A 102 19.18 -27.45 -25.56
N TYR A 103 17.90 -27.83 -25.62
CA TYR A 103 17.32 -28.90 -24.82
C TYR A 103 16.24 -29.67 -25.60
N ASP A 104 16.03 -30.93 -25.24
CA ASP A 104 14.93 -31.74 -25.75
C ASP A 104 13.69 -31.56 -24.88
N ASP A 105 12.56 -31.22 -25.50
CA ASP A 105 11.24 -31.21 -24.88
C ASP A 105 10.36 -32.25 -25.58
N ASN A 106 10.35 -33.47 -25.04
CA ASN A 106 9.55 -34.60 -25.54
C ASN A 106 9.81 -34.90 -27.02
N GLY A 107 11.08 -35.00 -27.42
CA GLY A 107 11.51 -35.29 -28.79
C GLY A 107 11.57 -34.07 -29.71
N LYS A 108 11.31 -32.87 -29.20
CA LYS A 108 11.46 -31.61 -29.92
C LYS A 108 12.66 -30.83 -29.41
N GLU A 109 13.66 -30.63 -30.27
CA GLU A 109 14.77 -29.72 -29.95
C GLU A 109 14.24 -28.30 -29.78
N ARG A 110 14.61 -27.67 -28.67
CA ARG A 110 14.32 -26.27 -28.35
C ARG A 110 15.63 -25.55 -28.03
N GLU A 111 15.63 -24.25 -28.25
CA GLU A 111 16.72 -23.36 -27.93
C GLU A 111 16.21 -22.21 -27.06
N VAL A 112 16.99 -21.85 -26.05
CA VAL A 112 16.70 -20.71 -25.15
C VAL A 112 17.93 -19.83 -25.00
N THR A 113 17.72 -18.51 -25.14
CA THR A 113 18.75 -17.50 -24.89
C THR A 113 18.86 -17.22 -23.40
N VAL A 114 20.08 -17.31 -22.87
CA VAL A 114 20.39 -17.07 -21.46
C VAL A 114 21.55 -16.08 -21.31
N PRO A 115 21.66 -15.37 -20.17
CA PRO A 115 22.88 -14.64 -19.84
C PRO A 115 24.09 -15.57 -19.83
N LYS A 116 25.18 -15.15 -20.48
CA LYS A 116 26.45 -15.91 -20.46
C LYS A 116 27.24 -15.68 -19.15
N GLY A 117 27.03 -14.54 -18.50
CA GLY A 117 27.68 -14.13 -17.26
C GLY A 117 26.79 -14.19 -16.02
N ASP A 118 27.37 -13.96 -14.84
CA ASP A 118 26.63 -13.88 -13.58
C ASP A 118 25.86 -12.54 -13.48
N VAL A 119 24.53 -12.61 -13.50
CA VAL A 119 23.65 -11.42 -13.38
C VAL A 119 23.65 -10.78 -11.99
N LEU A 120 24.32 -11.39 -11.01
CA LEU A 120 24.54 -10.86 -9.66
C LEU A 120 26.02 -10.76 -9.30
N HIS A 121 26.93 -10.82 -10.28
CA HIS A 121 28.39 -10.86 -10.08
C HIS A 121 28.88 -9.83 -9.05
N GLN A 122 28.56 -8.55 -9.26
CA GLN A 122 29.10 -7.48 -8.42
C GLN A 122 28.49 -7.51 -7.02
N PHE A 123 27.18 -7.78 -6.90
CA PHE A 123 26.52 -7.94 -5.60
C PHE A 123 27.12 -9.09 -4.80
N ARG A 124 27.37 -10.23 -5.47
CA ARG A 124 28.02 -11.41 -4.88
C ARG A 124 29.44 -11.09 -4.39
N ALA A 125 30.23 -10.37 -5.19
CA ALA A 125 31.56 -9.93 -4.81
C ALA A 125 31.55 -8.98 -3.59
N ASP A 126 30.61 -8.04 -3.56
CA ASP A 126 30.49 -7.07 -2.45
C ASP A 126 30.07 -7.75 -1.15
N VAL A 127 29.16 -8.73 -1.20
CA VAL A 127 28.76 -9.52 -0.03
C VAL A 127 29.91 -10.41 0.46
N ASN A 128 30.60 -11.11 -0.43
CA ASN A 128 31.71 -11.99 -0.06
C ASN A 128 32.88 -11.21 0.57
N SER A 129 33.14 -9.99 0.10
CA SER A 129 34.23 -9.15 0.58
C SER A 129 33.84 -8.19 1.71
N GLY A 130 32.59 -8.22 2.18
CA GLY A 130 32.10 -7.33 3.23
C GLY A 130 32.02 -5.86 2.83
N LYS A 131 31.90 -5.57 1.52
CA LYS A 131 31.85 -4.23 0.93
C LYS A 131 30.44 -3.77 0.54
N LEU A 132 29.40 -4.52 0.92
CA LEU A 132 28.02 -4.13 0.65
C LEU A 132 27.72 -2.74 1.24
N PRO A 133 27.17 -1.79 0.45
CA PRO A 133 26.76 -0.49 0.97
C PRO A 133 25.71 -0.59 2.07
N THR A 134 25.60 0.45 2.93
CA THR A 134 24.56 0.56 3.97
C THR A 134 23.15 0.38 3.41
N VAL A 135 22.90 0.86 2.18
CA VAL A 135 21.63 0.72 1.46
C VAL A 135 21.94 0.29 0.04
N SER A 136 21.35 -0.83 -0.39
CA SER A 136 21.49 -1.35 -1.76
C SER A 136 20.12 -1.52 -2.38
N TRP A 137 19.90 -0.87 -3.53
CA TRP A 137 18.71 -1.04 -4.36
C TRP A 137 19.07 -2.01 -5.49
N LEU A 138 18.43 -3.18 -5.52
CA LEU A 138 18.64 -4.18 -6.56
C LEU A 138 17.51 -4.06 -7.58
N ALA A 139 17.88 -3.84 -8.84
CA ALA A 139 16.95 -3.84 -9.97
C ALA A 139 17.35 -4.98 -10.92
N GLY A 140 16.48 -5.98 -11.04
CA GLY A 140 16.69 -7.12 -11.94
C GLY A 140 16.58 -6.70 -13.42
N PRO A 141 17.25 -7.40 -14.35
CA PRO A 141 16.93 -7.27 -15.77
C PRO A 141 15.46 -7.63 -16.03
N GLN A 142 14.87 -7.11 -17.10
CA GLN A 142 13.42 -7.26 -17.40
C GLN A 142 12.90 -8.69 -17.27
N ASN A 143 13.59 -9.69 -17.83
CA ASN A 143 13.12 -11.07 -17.75
C ASN A 143 13.17 -11.64 -16.32
N PHE A 144 13.97 -11.05 -15.43
CA PHE A 144 14.17 -11.46 -14.03
C PHE A 144 13.45 -10.55 -13.03
N SER A 145 12.58 -9.64 -13.48
CA SER A 145 11.91 -8.68 -12.61
C SER A 145 10.56 -9.18 -12.08
N ASP A 146 10.25 -10.47 -12.22
CA ASP A 146 8.92 -11.06 -11.98
C ASP A 146 7.78 -10.41 -12.81
N HIS A 147 8.12 -9.68 -13.88
CA HIS A 147 7.11 -9.15 -14.78
C HIS A 147 6.29 -10.32 -15.36
N PRO A 148 4.95 -10.23 -15.49
CA PRO A 148 4.11 -11.35 -15.90
C PRO A 148 4.39 -11.93 -17.29
N SER A 149 5.14 -11.21 -18.12
CA SER A 149 5.69 -11.73 -19.39
C SER A 149 6.85 -12.73 -19.22
N ALA A 150 7.44 -12.82 -18.02
CA ALA A 150 8.57 -13.68 -17.68
C ALA A 150 8.58 -14.09 -16.18
N PRO A 151 7.49 -14.67 -15.65
CA PRO A 151 7.25 -14.80 -14.20
C PRO A 151 8.16 -15.82 -13.50
N TRP A 152 8.87 -16.67 -14.24
CA TRP A 152 9.66 -17.77 -13.68
C TRP A 152 11.03 -17.32 -13.15
N TYR A 153 11.62 -16.27 -13.70
CA TYR A 153 13.03 -15.95 -13.44
C TYR A 153 13.24 -14.99 -12.26
N GLY A 154 12.23 -14.20 -11.86
CA GLY A 154 12.40 -13.29 -10.72
C GLY A 154 12.39 -14.04 -9.38
N ALA A 155 11.56 -15.08 -9.23
CA ALA A 155 11.64 -16.00 -8.09
C ALA A 155 13.05 -16.62 -7.94
N TRP A 156 13.69 -17.01 -9.05
CA TRP A 156 15.08 -17.48 -9.04
C TRP A 156 16.04 -16.36 -8.62
N LEU A 157 15.89 -15.15 -9.15
CA LEU A 157 16.74 -14.00 -8.78
C LEU A 157 16.65 -13.70 -7.27
N VAL A 158 15.44 -13.70 -6.69
CA VAL A 158 15.22 -13.50 -5.26
C VAL A 158 15.87 -14.62 -4.43
N SER A 159 15.75 -15.87 -4.88
CA SER A 159 16.42 -17.02 -4.24
C SER A 159 17.95 -16.84 -4.24
N GLU A 160 18.54 -16.50 -5.39
CA GLU A 160 19.98 -16.28 -5.50
C GLU A 160 20.47 -15.11 -4.63
N VAL A 161 19.72 -14.01 -4.56
CA VAL A 161 20.04 -12.89 -3.67
C VAL A 161 20.05 -13.35 -2.21
N MET A 162 19.07 -14.16 -1.81
CA MET A 162 19.01 -14.73 -0.46
C MET A 162 20.18 -15.68 -0.19
N ASP A 163 20.54 -16.55 -1.14
CA ASP A 163 21.69 -17.45 -1.01
C ASP A 163 23.01 -16.69 -0.88
N ILE A 164 23.20 -15.63 -1.69
CA ILE A 164 24.36 -14.76 -1.59
C ILE A 164 24.47 -14.13 -0.20
N LEU A 165 23.38 -13.53 0.29
CA LEU A 165 23.35 -12.84 1.58
C LEU A 165 23.59 -13.81 2.74
N THR A 166 22.92 -14.96 2.73
CA THR A 166 22.95 -15.93 3.84
C THR A 166 24.24 -16.76 3.88
N LYS A 167 24.95 -16.90 2.74
CA LYS A 167 26.27 -17.54 2.69
C LYS A 167 27.34 -16.80 3.49
N ASN A 168 27.16 -15.51 3.76
CA ASN A 168 28.02 -14.74 4.65
C ASN A 168 27.28 -14.37 5.96
N PRO A 169 27.43 -15.16 7.04
CA PRO A 169 26.72 -14.93 8.29
C PRO A 169 26.98 -13.55 8.93
N GLU A 170 28.18 -12.99 8.73
CA GLU A 170 28.54 -11.67 9.27
C GLU A 170 27.78 -10.53 8.59
N VAL A 171 27.42 -10.72 7.32
CA VAL A 171 26.55 -9.81 6.58
C VAL A 171 25.09 -10.09 6.97
N TRP A 172 24.62 -11.33 6.83
CA TRP A 172 23.21 -11.67 7.06
C TRP A 172 22.68 -11.26 8.43
N LYS A 173 23.46 -11.48 9.50
CA LYS A 173 23.04 -11.13 10.86
C LYS A 173 22.79 -9.63 11.06
N LYS A 174 23.20 -8.79 10.09
CA LYS A 174 23.04 -7.33 10.08
C LYS A 174 22.13 -6.81 8.96
N THR A 175 21.49 -7.69 8.18
CA THR A 175 20.76 -7.33 6.96
C THR A 175 19.24 -7.28 7.17
N ILE A 176 18.62 -6.27 6.56
CA ILE A 176 17.18 -6.22 6.31
C ILE A 176 17.01 -6.35 4.80
N PHE A 177 16.47 -7.48 4.34
CA PHE A 177 16.16 -7.68 2.94
C PHE A 177 14.67 -7.42 2.71
N ILE A 178 14.36 -6.46 1.84
CA ILE A 178 12.99 -6.06 1.50
C ILE A 178 12.78 -6.38 0.01
N VAL A 179 11.75 -7.18 -0.27
CA VAL A 179 11.24 -7.41 -1.63
C VAL A 179 9.90 -6.71 -1.75
N THR A 180 9.71 -5.93 -2.79
CA THR A 180 8.45 -5.26 -3.13
C THR A 180 8.35 -5.15 -4.64
N TYR A 181 7.15 -4.92 -5.13
CA TYR A 181 6.87 -4.69 -6.54
C TYR A 181 6.62 -3.20 -6.78
N ASP A 182 6.91 -2.72 -7.99
CA ASP A 182 6.64 -1.34 -8.38
C ASP A 182 5.15 -1.10 -8.66
N GLU A 183 4.44 -2.10 -9.16
CA GLU A 183 3.01 -2.04 -9.51
C GLU A 183 2.34 -3.45 -9.50
N ASN A 184 1.06 -3.57 -9.91
CA ASN A 184 0.24 -4.79 -9.79
C ASN A 184 -0.15 -5.45 -11.14
N ASP A 185 0.39 -4.96 -12.24
CA ASP A 185 0.16 -5.26 -13.66
C ASP A 185 -1.32 -5.20 -14.09
N GLY A 186 -2.14 -4.45 -13.33
CA GLY A 186 -3.58 -4.34 -13.56
C GLY A 186 -4.40 -5.56 -13.15
N TYR A 187 -3.81 -6.55 -12.45
CA TYR A 187 -4.56 -7.68 -11.90
C TYR A 187 -5.50 -7.26 -10.77
N TYR A 188 -6.61 -7.99 -10.62
CA TYR A 188 -7.60 -7.73 -9.58
C TYR A 188 -7.00 -7.87 -8.17
N ASP A 189 -7.18 -6.83 -7.35
CA ASP A 189 -7.04 -6.90 -5.89
C ASP A 189 -8.36 -6.44 -5.26
N HIS A 190 -8.78 -7.11 -4.19
CA HIS A 190 -10.05 -6.85 -3.52
C HIS A 190 -10.01 -5.65 -2.57
N VAL A 191 -8.83 -5.15 -2.21
CA VAL A 191 -8.67 -4.01 -1.32
C VAL A 191 -8.83 -2.74 -2.14
N VAL A 192 -9.88 -1.98 -1.82
CA VAL A 192 -10.06 -0.63 -2.36
C VAL A 192 -8.99 0.29 -1.74
N PRO A 193 -8.15 0.95 -2.55
CA PRO A 193 -7.11 1.83 -2.01
C PRO A 193 -7.71 3.05 -1.30
N PHE A 194 -7.05 3.50 -0.22
CA PHE A 194 -7.37 4.80 0.37
C PHE A 194 -6.96 5.92 -0.57
N SER A 195 -7.82 6.91 -0.73
CA SER A 195 -7.56 8.09 -1.56
C SER A 195 -7.65 9.37 -0.73
N ILE A 196 -7.39 10.51 -1.37
CA ILE A 196 -7.36 11.83 -0.74
C ILE A 196 -8.55 12.68 -1.25
N PRO A 197 -9.19 13.52 -0.42
CA PRO A 197 -10.22 14.44 -0.92
C PRO A 197 -9.60 15.58 -1.76
N ASP A 198 -10.37 16.05 -2.73
CA ASP A 198 -10.01 17.17 -3.60
C ASP A 198 -10.34 18.49 -2.89
N ASN A 199 -9.32 19.34 -2.64
CA ASN A 199 -9.48 20.65 -2.00
C ASN A 199 -10.40 21.60 -2.77
N THR A 200 -10.59 21.39 -4.09
CA THR A 200 -11.50 22.19 -4.92
C THR A 200 -12.95 21.68 -4.86
N LYS A 201 -13.16 20.49 -4.28
CA LYS A 201 -14.47 19.81 -4.18
C LYS A 201 -14.68 19.35 -2.72
N PRO A 202 -15.05 20.26 -1.80
CA PRO A 202 -15.20 19.97 -0.37
C PRO A 202 -16.15 18.80 -0.07
N GLU A 203 -17.08 18.50 -0.98
CA GLU A 203 -18.01 17.39 -0.91
C GLU A 203 -17.38 16.00 -1.15
N THR A 204 -16.05 15.93 -1.37
CA THR A 204 -15.28 14.68 -1.54
C THR A 204 -14.64 14.17 -0.25
N GLY A 205 -14.70 14.93 0.84
CA GLY A 205 -14.24 14.52 2.17
C GLY A 205 -13.45 15.60 2.90
N LYS A 206 -12.62 15.19 3.88
CA LYS A 206 -11.94 16.15 4.77
C LYS A 206 -10.65 15.59 5.36
N VAL A 207 -9.65 16.44 5.54
CA VAL A 207 -8.38 16.08 6.19
C VAL A 207 -8.12 16.93 7.42
N SER A 208 -7.31 16.41 8.35
CA SER A 208 -6.75 17.16 9.48
C SER A 208 -6.00 18.40 9.03
N LYS A 209 -5.95 19.42 9.89
CA LYS A 209 -5.30 20.69 9.58
C LYS A 209 -3.82 20.49 9.23
N GLY A 210 -3.36 21.23 8.21
CA GLY A 210 -1.97 21.21 7.76
C GLY A 210 -1.62 20.02 6.86
N ILE A 211 -2.60 19.27 6.39
CA ILE A 211 -2.44 18.36 5.25
C ILE A 211 -2.78 19.16 3.99
N ASP A 212 -1.80 19.35 3.11
CA ASP A 212 -2.03 19.90 1.77
C ASP A 212 -2.42 18.77 0.82
N THR A 213 -3.61 18.84 0.24
CA THR A 213 -4.11 17.81 -0.68
C THR A 213 -3.79 18.11 -2.14
N GLU A 214 -3.39 19.33 -2.50
CA GLU A 214 -3.12 19.71 -3.89
C GLU A 214 -1.94 18.92 -4.46
N VAL A 215 -0.89 18.72 -3.65
CA VAL A 215 0.32 17.99 -4.03
C VAL A 215 0.08 16.50 -4.30
N GLU A 216 -1.09 15.98 -3.94
CA GLU A 216 -1.52 14.60 -4.22
C GLU A 216 -2.51 14.52 -5.38
N HIS A 217 -2.71 15.60 -6.14
CA HIS A 217 -3.57 15.62 -7.33
C HIS A 217 -2.79 15.92 -8.61
N VAL A 218 -3.12 15.17 -9.66
CA VAL A 218 -2.82 15.57 -11.04
C VAL A 218 -3.95 16.47 -11.51
N ARG A 219 -3.61 17.67 -11.99
CA ARG A 219 -4.56 18.62 -12.57
C ARG A 219 -4.47 18.60 -14.08
N LEU A 220 -5.62 18.59 -14.75
CA LEU A 220 -5.67 18.56 -16.22
C LEU A 220 -4.86 19.71 -16.84
N ALA A 221 -4.99 20.91 -16.29
CA ALA A 221 -4.24 22.08 -16.75
C ALA A 221 -2.71 21.90 -16.65
N ASN A 222 -2.22 21.15 -15.65
CA ASN A 222 -0.79 20.89 -15.49
C ASN A 222 -0.28 19.88 -16.54
N GLU A 223 -1.04 18.82 -16.81
CA GLU A 223 -0.74 17.84 -17.86
C GLU A 223 -0.70 18.49 -19.25
N LEU A 224 -1.71 19.30 -19.58
CA LEU A 224 -1.77 20.03 -20.85
C LEU A 224 -0.60 21.02 -20.99
N LYS A 225 -0.24 21.72 -19.91
CA LYS A 225 0.92 22.63 -19.87
C LYS A 225 2.25 21.89 -20.05
N GLN A 226 2.34 20.63 -19.64
CA GLN A 226 3.50 19.77 -19.89
C GLN A 226 3.54 19.21 -21.32
N GLY A 227 2.54 19.52 -22.15
CA GLY A 227 2.45 19.08 -23.54
C GLY A 227 1.85 17.69 -23.71
N VAL A 228 1.21 17.15 -22.66
CA VAL A 228 0.45 15.90 -22.78
C VAL A 228 -0.77 16.17 -23.68
N PRO A 229 -0.97 15.41 -24.77
CA PRO A 229 -2.12 15.61 -25.65
C PRO A 229 -3.43 15.50 -24.87
N GLU A 230 -4.44 16.29 -25.22
CA GLU A 230 -5.72 16.34 -24.51
C GLU A 230 -6.37 14.96 -24.32
N LYS A 231 -6.29 14.09 -25.33
CA LYS A 231 -6.76 12.69 -25.26
C LYS A 231 -6.04 11.85 -24.18
N GLY A 232 -4.78 12.16 -23.90
CA GLY A 232 -3.93 11.49 -22.92
C GLY A 232 -3.90 12.15 -21.55
N ALA A 233 -4.26 13.43 -21.45
CA ALA A 233 -4.23 14.17 -20.20
C ALA A 233 -5.29 13.65 -19.21
N ARG A 234 -5.01 13.79 -17.91
CA ARG A 234 -5.85 13.24 -16.82
C ARG A 234 -6.02 14.26 -15.69
N GLU A 235 -7.10 14.12 -14.94
CA GLU A 235 -7.32 14.78 -13.65
C GLU A 235 -7.77 13.72 -12.64
N ALA A 236 -6.98 13.48 -11.61
CA ALA A 236 -7.24 12.47 -10.59
C ALA A 236 -6.30 12.65 -9.38
N PRO A 237 -6.66 12.13 -8.20
CA PRO A 237 -5.68 11.91 -7.14
C PRO A 237 -4.58 10.93 -7.61
N ILE A 238 -3.36 11.12 -7.13
CA ILE A 238 -2.18 10.32 -7.50
C ILE A 238 -2.25 8.90 -6.89
N GLY A 239 -2.83 8.76 -5.70
CA GLY A 239 -2.87 7.49 -4.99
C GLY A 239 -3.79 7.49 -3.77
N LEU A 240 -3.73 6.45 -2.92
CA LEU A 240 -2.88 5.27 -3.08
C LEU A 240 -3.34 4.41 -4.27
N GLY A 241 -2.41 3.66 -4.87
CA GLY A 241 -2.69 2.73 -5.96
C GLY A 241 -3.12 1.35 -5.45
N PHE A 242 -3.24 0.40 -6.37
CA PHE A 242 -3.49 -1.00 -6.04
C PHE A 242 -2.41 -1.56 -5.10
N ARG A 243 -2.81 -2.51 -4.25
CA ARG A 243 -1.90 -3.16 -3.32
C ARG A 243 -0.88 -4.01 -4.08
N VAL A 244 0.37 -3.94 -3.63
CA VAL A 244 1.46 -4.81 -4.07
C VAL A 244 2.01 -5.63 -2.90
N PRO A 245 2.57 -6.83 -3.15
CA PRO A 245 3.24 -7.58 -2.11
C PRO A 245 4.48 -6.85 -1.58
N MET A 246 4.72 -6.95 -0.26
CA MET A 246 5.99 -6.62 0.36
C MET A 246 6.39 -7.72 1.33
N LEU A 247 7.63 -8.21 1.19
CA LEU A 247 8.22 -9.24 2.05
C LEU A 247 9.47 -8.66 2.72
N ILE A 248 9.62 -8.92 4.02
CA ILE A 248 10.81 -8.52 4.79
C ILE A 248 11.44 -9.76 5.40
N ALA A 249 12.61 -10.15 4.87
CA ALA A 249 13.43 -11.22 5.41
C ALA A 249 14.59 -10.64 6.22
N SER A 250 14.60 -10.87 7.53
CA SER A 250 15.61 -10.31 8.41
C SER A 250 15.69 -11.03 9.76
N PRO A 251 16.86 -11.03 10.43
CA PRO A 251 16.95 -11.39 11.85
C PRO A 251 16.02 -10.59 12.78
N TRP A 252 15.54 -9.42 12.37
CA TRP A 252 14.62 -8.57 13.15
C TRP A 252 13.13 -8.74 12.81
N SER A 253 12.79 -9.57 11.80
CA SER A 253 11.40 -9.89 11.41
C SER A 253 11.03 -11.37 11.63
N ARG A 254 11.75 -12.06 12.53
CA ARG A 254 11.61 -13.50 12.80
C ARG A 254 10.18 -13.91 13.15
N GLY A 255 9.76 -15.08 12.66
CA GLY A 255 8.52 -15.75 13.08
C GLY A 255 7.37 -15.71 12.07
N GLY A 256 7.59 -15.22 10.84
CA GLY A 256 6.59 -15.28 9.76
C GLY A 256 5.33 -14.48 10.08
N LYS A 257 5.51 -13.18 10.38
CA LYS A 257 4.46 -12.29 10.85
C LYS A 257 3.77 -11.54 9.69
N VAL A 258 2.52 -11.15 9.90
CA VAL A 258 1.76 -10.26 9.02
C VAL A 258 1.67 -8.88 9.66
N ASN A 259 2.00 -7.83 8.91
CA ASN A 259 1.82 -6.45 9.31
C ASN A 259 0.76 -5.78 8.44
N SER A 260 -0.31 -5.29 9.06
CA SER A 260 -1.46 -4.68 8.38
C SER A 260 -1.54 -3.15 8.60
N GLN A 261 -0.44 -2.51 9.00
CA GLN A 261 -0.34 -1.05 8.88
C GLN A 261 -0.38 -0.66 7.40
N VAL A 262 -1.02 0.46 7.09
CA VAL A 262 -1.03 1.00 5.72
C VAL A 262 0.39 1.43 5.36
N PHE A 263 0.87 0.97 4.21
CA PHE A 263 2.17 1.34 3.64
C PHE A 263 2.00 1.65 2.16
N ASP A 264 2.92 2.45 1.63
CA ASP A 264 3.10 2.69 0.20
C ASP A 264 4.58 2.64 -0.17
N HIS A 265 4.95 2.91 -1.42
CA HIS A 265 6.35 2.93 -1.82
C HIS A 265 7.19 3.97 -1.06
N THR A 266 6.58 5.05 -0.56
CA THR A 266 7.29 6.04 0.26
C THR A 266 7.65 5.49 1.64
N SER A 267 6.95 4.47 2.15
CA SER A 267 7.26 3.81 3.42
C SER A 267 8.69 3.27 3.48
N THR A 268 9.26 2.83 2.35
CA THR A 268 10.68 2.42 2.28
C THR A 268 11.64 3.60 2.51
N LEU A 269 11.31 4.77 1.98
CA LEU A 269 12.06 6.01 2.18
C LEU A 269 11.91 6.54 3.60
N GLN A 270 10.69 6.49 4.15
CA GLN A 270 10.42 6.84 5.54
C GLN A 270 11.15 5.89 6.52
N PHE A 271 11.26 4.60 6.19
CA PHE A 271 12.07 3.65 6.94
C PHE A 271 13.55 4.03 6.94
N LEU A 272 14.10 4.38 5.77
CA LEU A 272 15.49 4.82 5.66
C LEU A 272 15.75 6.11 6.42
N GLU A 273 14.83 7.08 6.37
CA GLU A 273 14.85 8.31 7.17
C GLU A 273 14.98 7.96 8.66
N GLU A 274 14.07 7.14 9.17
CA GLU A 274 14.06 6.70 10.57
C GLU A 274 15.32 5.91 10.96
N PHE A 275 15.74 4.96 10.12
CA PHE A 275 16.91 4.13 10.35
C PHE A 275 18.19 4.97 10.40
N VAL A 276 18.41 5.86 9.44
CA VAL A 276 19.61 6.69 9.37
C VAL A 276 19.65 7.70 10.51
N ASN A 277 18.52 8.34 10.82
CA ASN A 277 18.43 9.27 11.93
C ASN A 277 18.79 8.61 13.25
N ARG A 278 18.23 7.42 13.53
CA ARG A 278 18.55 6.68 14.76
C ARG A 278 19.97 6.13 14.77
N LYS A 279 20.40 5.46 13.70
CA LYS A 279 21.69 4.77 13.66
C LYS A 279 22.88 5.72 13.67
N TYR A 280 22.76 6.85 12.98
CA TYR A 280 23.86 7.79 12.79
C TYR A 280 23.65 9.13 13.51
N ASN A 281 22.65 9.22 14.39
CA ASN A 281 22.26 10.43 15.12
C ASN A 281 22.16 11.65 14.17
N LYS A 282 21.32 11.50 13.15
CA LYS A 282 21.05 12.54 12.13
C LYS A 282 19.64 13.09 12.30
N ASN A 283 19.39 14.20 11.60
CA ASN A 283 18.08 14.81 11.50
C ASN A 283 17.75 15.08 10.03
N ILE A 284 17.62 14.01 9.27
CA ILE A 284 17.25 14.01 7.86
C ILE A 284 15.74 13.94 7.75
N ARG A 285 15.18 14.74 6.85
CA ARG A 285 13.78 14.65 6.42
C ARG A 285 13.73 14.71 4.90
N ILE A 286 12.97 13.81 4.29
CA ILE A 286 12.73 13.76 2.85
C ILE A 286 11.51 14.66 2.56
N GLU A 287 11.78 15.86 2.07
CA GLU A 287 10.74 16.89 1.85
C GLU A 287 9.74 16.55 0.72
N ASN A 288 10.09 15.59 -0.16
CA ASN A 288 9.22 15.19 -1.27
C ASN A 288 8.14 14.17 -0.88
N ILE A 289 8.05 13.79 0.40
CA ILE A 289 6.97 12.95 0.92
C ILE A 289 5.94 13.87 1.56
N SER A 290 4.74 13.91 1.00
CA SER A 290 3.66 14.77 1.47
C SER A 290 3.28 14.49 2.92
N GLU A 291 2.69 15.49 3.57
CA GLU A 291 2.16 15.32 4.92
C GLU A 291 1.00 14.32 4.97
N TRP A 292 0.23 14.17 3.87
CA TRP A 292 -0.81 13.15 3.77
C TRP A 292 -0.23 11.74 3.87
N ARG A 293 0.78 11.41 3.06
CA ARG A 293 1.45 10.10 3.10
C ARG A 293 2.13 9.85 4.44
N ARG A 294 2.77 10.86 5.04
CA ARG A 294 3.35 10.74 6.40
C ARG A 294 2.29 10.53 7.48
N THR A 295 1.07 11.00 7.27
CA THR A 295 -0.03 10.83 8.21
C THR A 295 -0.60 9.41 8.17
N ILE A 296 -0.77 8.84 6.97
CA ILE A 296 -1.53 7.59 6.79
C ILE A 296 -0.66 6.35 6.50
N CYS A 297 0.51 6.52 5.90
CA CYS A 297 1.43 5.43 5.56
C CYS A 297 2.53 5.33 6.61
N GLY A 298 2.75 4.13 7.14
CA GLY A 298 3.81 3.88 8.13
C GLY A 298 5.22 3.92 7.55
N ASN A 299 6.22 3.92 8.42
CA ASN A 299 7.65 3.91 8.08
C ASN A 299 8.30 2.52 8.18
N LEU A 300 7.50 1.45 8.03
CA LEU A 300 7.89 0.03 8.17
C LEU A 300 8.42 -0.42 9.55
N THR A 301 8.63 0.47 10.53
CA THR A 301 9.22 0.07 11.82
C THR A 301 8.38 -0.94 12.61
N SER A 302 7.05 -0.89 12.46
CA SER A 302 6.12 -1.85 13.08
C SER A 302 6.27 -3.29 12.57
N ALA A 303 7.00 -3.52 11.47
CA ALA A 303 7.28 -4.85 10.94
C ALA A 303 8.42 -5.56 11.70
N PHE A 304 9.15 -4.84 12.55
CA PHE A 304 10.30 -5.36 13.27
C PHE A 304 10.00 -5.53 14.76
N THR A 305 10.61 -6.54 15.36
CA THR A 305 10.63 -6.72 16.80
C THR A 305 12.04 -6.55 17.36
N PRO A 306 12.17 -6.10 18.63
CA PRO A 306 13.43 -6.20 19.34
C PRO A 306 14.01 -7.61 19.25
N PHE A 307 15.33 -7.71 19.13
CA PHE A 307 16.00 -9.00 19.15
C PHE A 307 15.84 -9.65 20.53
N ASP A 308 15.35 -10.89 20.55
CA ASP A 308 15.25 -11.72 21.74
C ASP A 308 16.03 -13.01 21.51
N ALA A 309 17.10 -13.19 22.29
CA ALA A 309 17.97 -14.37 22.22
C ALA A 309 17.26 -15.65 22.69
N ALA A 310 16.24 -15.55 23.55
CA ALA A 310 15.51 -16.70 24.09
C ALA A 310 14.44 -17.24 23.13
N SER A 311 14.13 -16.52 22.06
CA SER A 311 13.14 -16.89 21.04
C SER A 311 13.74 -17.90 20.03
N GLU A 312 13.91 -19.15 20.46
CA GLU A 312 14.60 -20.19 19.68
C GLU A 312 13.70 -21.03 18.76
N LYS A 313 12.38 -21.03 18.95
CA LYS A 313 11.48 -21.88 18.13
C LYS A 313 10.90 -21.12 16.94
N LEU A 314 11.65 -21.12 15.83
CA LEU A 314 11.09 -20.73 14.53
C LEU A 314 10.15 -21.85 14.02
N PRO A 315 8.97 -21.50 13.48
CA PRO A 315 8.06 -22.47 12.88
C PRO A 315 8.58 -22.87 11.50
N PHE A 316 9.65 -23.68 11.45
CA PHE A 316 10.18 -24.19 10.20
C PHE A 316 9.11 -24.99 9.46
N LEU A 317 9.04 -24.79 8.14
CA LEU A 317 8.15 -25.55 7.28
C LEU A 317 8.55 -27.02 7.28
N GLN A 318 7.57 -27.92 7.22
CA GLN A 318 7.81 -29.33 6.89
C GLN A 318 8.24 -29.40 5.42
N ARG A 319 9.55 -29.37 5.17
CA ARG A 319 10.15 -29.23 3.83
C ARG A 319 9.51 -30.15 2.82
N ASP A 320 9.45 -31.45 3.12
CA ASP A 320 9.01 -32.46 2.16
C ASP A 320 7.52 -32.26 1.82
N ALA A 321 6.66 -32.02 2.83
CA ALA A 321 5.26 -31.70 2.61
C ALA A 321 5.06 -30.42 1.78
N PHE A 322 5.88 -29.39 1.98
CA PHE A 322 5.79 -28.16 1.20
C PHE A 322 6.28 -28.35 -0.24
N VAL A 323 7.35 -29.11 -0.44
CA VAL A 323 7.85 -29.49 -1.77
C VAL A 323 6.80 -30.31 -2.52
N GLU A 324 6.14 -31.25 -1.85
CA GLU A 324 5.00 -31.99 -2.41
C GLU A 324 3.89 -31.04 -2.86
N THR A 325 3.52 -30.03 -2.07
CA THR A 325 2.49 -29.06 -2.49
C THR A 325 2.88 -28.26 -3.72
N ILE A 326 4.15 -27.86 -3.83
CA ILE A 326 4.67 -27.15 -5.01
C ILE A 326 4.65 -28.08 -6.22
N PHE A 327 5.19 -29.28 -6.08
CA PHE A 327 5.26 -30.24 -7.18
C PHE A 327 3.88 -30.65 -7.67
N ASN A 328 2.92 -30.81 -6.77
CA ASN A 328 1.54 -31.11 -7.10
C ASN A 328 0.85 -29.97 -7.86
N ALA A 329 1.31 -28.72 -7.75
CA ALA A 329 0.73 -27.59 -8.46
C ALA A 329 0.81 -27.75 -10.00
N LYS A 330 1.85 -28.41 -10.53
CA LYS A 330 1.99 -28.63 -11.98
C LYS A 330 0.97 -29.63 -12.56
N PHE A 331 0.34 -30.42 -11.70
CA PHE A 331 -0.71 -31.37 -12.07
C PHE A 331 -2.12 -30.81 -11.79
N LYS A 332 -2.23 -29.61 -11.22
CA LYS A 332 -3.52 -28.96 -11.06
C LYS A 332 -4.03 -28.55 -12.44
N GLU A 333 -5.33 -28.73 -12.66
CA GLU A 333 -5.98 -28.14 -13.81
C GLU A 333 -5.84 -26.61 -13.77
N GLU A 334 -5.80 -25.99 -14.95
CA GLU A 334 -5.89 -24.54 -15.06
C GLU A 334 -7.13 -24.04 -14.31
N PRO A 335 -7.04 -22.89 -13.60
CA PRO A 335 -8.19 -22.32 -12.90
C PRO A 335 -9.32 -22.04 -13.90
N LYS A 336 -10.33 -22.92 -13.92
CA LYS A 336 -11.57 -22.69 -14.66
C LYS A 336 -12.51 -21.91 -13.77
N ILE A 337 -13.20 -20.90 -14.32
CA ILE A 337 -14.37 -20.33 -13.67
C ILE A 337 -15.38 -21.47 -13.55
N SER A 338 -15.44 -22.08 -12.38
CA SER A 338 -16.09 -23.39 -12.18
C SER A 338 -17.61 -23.31 -12.26
N LYS A 339 -18.18 -22.11 -12.14
CA LYS A 339 -19.62 -21.85 -12.22
C LYS A 339 -19.88 -20.35 -12.46
N ALA A 340 -20.88 -20.02 -13.28
CA ALA A 340 -21.43 -18.66 -13.30
C ALA A 340 -22.18 -18.40 -11.98
N VAL A 341 -22.02 -17.19 -11.42
CA VAL A 341 -22.79 -16.78 -10.23
C VAL A 341 -24.27 -16.72 -10.60
N THR A 342 -25.10 -17.44 -9.84
CA THR A 342 -26.56 -17.51 -10.06
C THR A 342 -27.31 -16.60 -9.08
N ASP A 343 -28.55 -16.22 -9.41
CA ASP A 343 -29.42 -15.48 -8.49
C ASP A 343 -29.63 -16.21 -7.16
N ALA A 344 -29.62 -17.55 -7.18
CA ALA A 344 -29.69 -18.36 -5.97
C ALA A 344 -28.42 -18.22 -5.10
N ASP A 345 -27.24 -18.11 -5.73
CA ASP A 345 -25.99 -17.86 -5.01
C ASP A 345 -26.00 -16.44 -4.39
N LEU A 346 -26.44 -15.43 -5.15
CA LEU A 346 -26.58 -14.06 -4.66
C LEU A 346 -27.58 -13.97 -3.50
N LYS A 347 -28.75 -14.60 -3.64
CA LYS A 347 -29.75 -14.66 -2.58
C LYS A 347 -29.24 -15.38 -1.33
N ASN A 348 -28.42 -16.43 -1.49
CA ASN A 348 -27.79 -17.11 -0.36
C ASN A 348 -26.75 -16.20 0.34
N VAL A 349 -25.99 -15.41 -0.43
CA VAL A 349 -25.08 -14.40 0.11
C VAL A 349 -25.85 -13.35 0.91
N GLU A 350 -26.96 -12.85 0.37
CA GLU A 350 -27.81 -11.86 1.05
C GLU A 350 -28.40 -12.39 2.36
N LEU A 351 -28.86 -13.64 2.38
CA LEU A 351 -29.51 -14.24 3.55
C LEU A 351 -28.54 -14.70 4.63
N ASN A 352 -27.38 -15.24 4.22
CA ASN A 352 -26.48 -15.97 5.12
C ASN A 352 -25.07 -15.36 5.21
N THR A 353 -24.79 -14.27 4.49
CA THR A 353 -23.47 -13.62 4.41
C THR A 353 -22.37 -14.62 4.01
N ASN A 354 -22.74 -15.65 3.25
CA ASN A 354 -21.86 -16.75 2.89
C ASN A 354 -21.41 -16.66 1.44
N PHE A 355 -20.19 -16.18 1.24
CA PHE A 355 -19.59 -15.97 -0.08
C PHE A 355 -18.90 -17.20 -0.67
N ALA A 356 -18.97 -18.36 -0.01
CA ALA A 356 -18.26 -19.58 -0.42
C ALA A 356 -18.50 -20.02 -1.87
N ASN A 357 -19.70 -19.73 -2.39
CA ASN A 357 -20.13 -20.16 -3.73
C ASN A 357 -19.97 -19.05 -4.79
N VAL A 358 -19.58 -17.84 -4.39
CA VAL A 358 -19.47 -16.68 -5.29
C VAL A 358 -18.06 -16.08 -5.35
N MET A 359 -17.22 -16.37 -4.37
CA MET A 359 -15.84 -15.87 -4.30
C MET A 359 -14.87 -16.97 -3.88
N SER A 360 -13.63 -16.88 -4.36
CA SER A 360 -12.52 -17.68 -3.87
C SER A 360 -12.37 -17.52 -2.35
N GLN A 361 -12.13 -18.63 -1.65
CA GLN A 361 -11.94 -18.62 -0.21
C GLN A 361 -10.47 -18.50 0.15
N GLN A 362 -10.18 -17.72 1.19
CA GLN A 362 -8.87 -17.68 1.83
C GLN A 362 -8.48 -19.09 2.32
N GLU A 363 -7.20 -19.43 2.17
CA GLU A 363 -6.61 -20.64 2.75
C GLU A 363 -6.84 -20.66 4.27
N LYS A 364 -7.19 -21.83 4.82
CA LYS A 364 -7.42 -21.96 6.27
C LYS A 364 -6.14 -21.71 7.05
N GLY A 365 -6.28 -21.02 8.18
CA GLY A 365 -5.21 -20.78 9.15
C GLY A 365 -5.02 -19.30 9.46
N ILE A 366 -4.27 -19.07 10.53
CA ILE A 366 -3.89 -17.73 10.98
C ILE A 366 -2.36 -17.61 11.05
N ARG A 367 -1.87 -16.38 11.01
CA ARG A 367 -0.46 -16.04 11.21
C ARG A 367 -0.32 -15.13 12.42
N LYS A 368 0.87 -15.07 13.01
CA LYS A 368 1.18 -14.02 13.99
C LYS A 368 1.01 -12.65 13.32
N ALA A 369 0.38 -11.71 14.00
CA ALA A 369 0.19 -10.37 13.51
C ALA A 369 1.00 -9.38 14.35
N CYS A 370 1.69 -8.44 13.68
CA CYS A 370 2.46 -7.40 14.35
C CYS A 370 1.56 -6.51 15.23
N ALA A 371 2.15 -5.93 16.27
CA ALA A 371 1.54 -4.85 17.03
C ALA A 371 1.45 -3.60 16.13
N LEU A 372 0.28 -2.98 16.03
CA LEU A 372 0.10 -1.78 15.21
C LEU A 372 -0.07 -0.52 16.08
N PRO A 373 0.44 0.63 15.65
CA PRO A 373 0.37 1.89 16.40
C PRO A 373 -0.99 2.62 16.28
N TYR A 374 -2.09 1.88 16.09
CA TYR A 374 -3.41 2.46 15.84
C TYR A 374 -4.27 2.52 17.11
N GLN A 375 -4.69 3.73 17.49
CA GLN A 375 -5.76 3.95 18.47
C GLN A 375 -6.89 4.74 17.81
N LEU A 376 -7.72 4.02 17.05
CA LEU A 376 -8.77 4.61 16.22
C LEU A 376 -10.13 4.52 16.90
N ALA A 377 -10.95 5.56 16.73
CA ALA A 377 -12.36 5.52 17.09
C ALA A 377 -13.21 6.19 16.00
N SER A 378 -14.45 5.74 15.90
CA SER A 378 -15.44 6.36 15.03
C SER A 378 -16.81 6.21 15.67
N GLU A 379 -17.51 7.34 15.81
CA GLU A 379 -18.80 7.47 16.49
C GLU A 379 -19.81 8.09 15.52
N GLY A 380 -20.95 7.43 15.34
CA GLY A 380 -22.05 7.89 14.49
C GLY A 380 -23.23 8.35 15.34
N ALA A 381 -23.81 9.52 15.03
CA ALA A 381 -24.96 10.04 15.75
C ALA A 381 -25.88 10.87 14.85
N LEU A 382 -27.19 10.67 14.99
CA LEU A 382 -28.20 11.59 14.45
C LEU A 382 -28.11 12.92 15.22
N LEU A 383 -28.06 14.05 14.49
CA LEU A 383 -28.07 15.37 15.13
C LEU A 383 -29.40 15.64 15.84
N SER A 384 -29.38 16.55 16.83
CA SER A 384 -30.56 16.90 17.63
C SER A 384 -31.70 17.52 16.81
N ASP A 385 -31.39 18.16 15.68
CA ASP A 385 -32.36 18.68 14.72
C ASP A 385 -32.99 17.61 13.82
N LYS A 386 -32.46 16.37 13.89
CA LYS A 386 -32.85 15.22 13.07
C LYS A 386 -32.71 15.44 11.56
N LYS A 387 -31.89 16.39 11.13
CA LYS A 387 -31.69 16.71 9.71
C LYS A 387 -30.41 16.13 9.12
N SER A 388 -29.47 15.73 9.96
CA SER A 388 -28.21 15.14 9.48
C SER A 388 -27.72 14.01 10.37
N PHE A 389 -27.03 13.06 9.76
CA PHE A 389 -26.26 12.05 10.45
C PHE A 389 -24.79 12.47 10.47
N ARG A 390 -24.17 12.45 11.65
CA ARG A 390 -22.78 12.83 11.88
C ARG A 390 -21.94 11.58 12.06
N ILE A 391 -20.75 11.55 11.45
CA ILE A 391 -19.68 10.65 11.85
C ILE A 391 -18.50 11.48 12.36
N LYS A 392 -18.02 11.15 13.56
CA LYS A 392 -16.76 11.63 14.12
C LYS A 392 -15.71 10.53 14.00
N MET A 393 -14.56 10.86 13.44
CA MET A 393 -13.40 9.98 13.25
C MET A 393 -12.23 10.51 14.07
N SER A 394 -11.51 9.66 14.80
CA SER A 394 -10.36 10.10 15.59
C SER A 394 -9.21 9.08 15.61
N ALA A 395 -8.00 9.60 15.78
CA ALA A 395 -6.80 8.82 16.05
C ALA A 395 -6.10 9.42 17.27
N SER A 396 -5.95 8.66 18.36
CA SER A 396 -5.43 9.18 19.64
C SER A 396 -4.00 8.74 19.92
N THR A 397 -3.24 9.58 20.62
CA THR A 397 -1.90 9.22 21.11
C THR A 397 -1.89 8.66 22.53
N LYS A 398 -3.04 8.60 23.20
CA LYS A 398 -3.12 8.32 24.65
C LYS A 398 -2.52 6.97 25.05
N LEU A 399 -2.64 5.93 24.22
CA LEU A 399 -2.14 4.59 24.53
C LEU A 399 -0.71 4.33 24.02
N PHE A 400 -0.36 4.87 22.84
CA PHE A 400 0.92 4.54 22.17
C PHE A 400 1.89 5.74 22.12
N GLY A 401 1.52 6.87 22.70
CA GLY A 401 2.33 8.08 22.77
C GLY A 401 2.85 8.51 21.40
N LYS A 402 4.15 8.82 21.34
CA LYS A 402 4.84 9.24 20.10
C LYS A 402 4.88 8.19 19.00
N THR A 403 4.57 6.93 19.30
CA THR A 403 4.53 5.88 18.28
C THR A 403 3.17 5.78 17.60
N ALA A 404 2.12 6.37 18.20
CA ALA A 404 0.79 6.40 17.61
C ALA A 404 0.81 7.13 16.26
N VAL A 405 0.01 6.64 15.31
CA VAL A 405 -0.08 7.20 13.97
C VAL A 405 -1.49 7.65 13.64
N GLY A 406 -1.60 8.53 12.64
CA GLY A 406 -2.87 8.88 12.02
C GLY A 406 -3.43 7.73 11.20
N ALA A 407 -4.60 7.94 10.61
CA ALA A 407 -5.23 6.93 9.77
C ALA A 407 -6.05 7.56 8.64
N PRO A 408 -6.13 6.87 7.49
CA PRO A 408 -7.12 7.16 6.47
C PRO A 408 -8.47 6.53 6.85
N PHE A 409 -9.56 7.16 6.44
CA PHE A 409 -10.89 6.57 6.46
C PHE A 409 -11.59 6.83 5.12
N THR A 410 -12.42 5.89 4.68
CA THR A 410 -13.32 6.09 3.55
C THR A 410 -14.74 5.78 3.97
N VAL A 411 -15.66 6.71 3.75
CA VAL A 411 -17.09 6.53 4.01
C VAL A 411 -17.80 6.31 2.68
N TYR A 412 -18.72 5.35 2.64
CA TYR A 412 -19.58 5.06 1.50
C TYR A 412 -21.04 5.21 1.89
N ALA A 413 -21.86 5.71 0.98
CA ALA A 413 -23.31 5.57 0.97
C ALA A 413 -23.66 4.48 -0.05
N PRO A 414 -23.92 3.23 0.36
CA PRO A 414 -24.10 2.11 -0.60
C PRO A 414 -25.33 2.26 -1.49
N ALA A 415 -26.41 2.83 -0.95
CA ALA A 415 -27.64 3.14 -1.68
C ALA A 415 -27.50 4.42 -2.53
N LYS A 416 -28.59 4.85 -3.16
CA LYS A 416 -28.64 6.11 -3.89
C LYS A 416 -28.43 7.29 -2.94
N PHE A 417 -27.59 8.22 -3.37
CA PHE A 417 -27.28 9.45 -2.65
C PHE A 417 -27.33 10.65 -3.62
N LYS A 418 -28.10 11.67 -3.25
CA LYS A 418 -28.22 12.92 -4.00
C LYS A 418 -27.12 13.90 -3.61
N ALA A 419 -26.31 14.29 -4.58
CA ALA A 419 -25.26 15.29 -4.42
C ALA A 419 -25.48 16.45 -5.41
N GLY A 420 -26.07 17.53 -4.92
CA GLY A 420 -26.53 18.62 -5.78
C GLY A 420 -27.69 18.13 -6.67
N GLU A 421 -27.52 18.28 -7.98
CA GLU A 421 -28.50 17.82 -8.99
C GLU A 421 -28.26 16.37 -9.44
N GLN A 422 -27.16 15.75 -9.02
CA GLN A 422 -26.79 14.40 -9.45
C GLN A 422 -27.19 13.35 -8.41
N GLU A 423 -27.64 12.20 -8.89
CA GLU A 423 -27.83 10.98 -8.10
C GLU A 423 -26.68 10.03 -8.37
N GLN A 424 -26.07 9.48 -7.30
CA GLN A 424 -24.96 8.55 -7.38
C GLN A 424 -25.25 7.32 -6.51
N ILE A 425 -24.90 6.13 -7.01
CA ILE A 425 -24.95 4.88 -6.23
C ILE A 425 -23.54 4.59 -5.71
N CYS A 426 -23.44 4.15 -4.46
CA CYS A 426 -22.14 3.86 -3.82
C CYS A 426 -21.21 5.09 -3.76
N ARG A 427 -21.79 6.28 -3.50
CA ARG A 427 -21.00 7.52 -3.35
C ARG A 427 -20.02 7.39 -2.18
N ASN A 428 -18.81 7.91 -2.31
CA ASN A 428 -17.79 7.85 -1.27
C ASN A 428 -17.18 9.21 -0.89
N TRP A 429 -16.56 9.25 0.29
CA TRP A 429 -15.82 10.38 0.85
C TRP A 429 -14.51 9.89 1.47
N ASN A 430 -13.43 10.64 1.27
CA ASN A 430 -12.10 10.29 1.76
C ASN A 430 -11.65 11.19 2.90
N PHE A 431 -11.05 10.59 3.92
CA PHE A 431 -10.59 11.29 5.12
C PHE A 431 -9.19 10.88 5.51
N ALA A 432 -8.45 11.82 6.09
CA ALA A 432 -7.16 11.55 6.72
C ALA A 432 -7.09 12.29 8.07
N VAL A 433 -6.99 11.52 9.15
CA VAL A 433 -6.94 12.04 10.51
C VAL A 433 -5.51 11.92 11.03
N LYS A 434 -4.92 13.03 11.49
CA LYS A 434 -3.61 13.04 12.15
C LYS A 434 -3.67 12.34 13.51
N ALA A 435 -2.52 11.84 13.95
CA ALA A 435 -2.38 11.39 15.32
C ALA A 435 -2.70 12.54 16.29
N ASP A 436 -3.50 12.22 17.32
CA ASP A 436 -4.04 13.17 18.31
C ASP A 436 -5.05 14.20 17.76
N ASP A 437 -5.75 13.86 16.67
CA ASP A 437 -6.76 14.72 16.07
C ASP A 437 -8.10 13.98 15.87
N GLU A 438 -9.13 14.77 15.59
CA GLU A 438 -10.45 14.28 15.22
C GLU A 438 -11.05 15.08 14.06
N LEU A 439 -11.83 14.40 13.22
CA LEU A 439 -12.61 15.00 12.15
C LEU A 439 -14.08 14.66 12.36
N THR A 440 -14.93 15.63 12.03
CA THR A 440 -16.38 15.45 11.97
C THR A 440 -16.87 15.79 10.58
N TYR A 441 -17.80 14.98 10.08
CA TYR A 441 -18.52 15.23 8.83
C TYR A 441 -20.00 14.89 9.01
N ASN A 442 -20.87 15.69 8.38
CA ASN A 442 -22.33 15.59 8.48
C ASN A 442 -22.90 15.27 7.10
N TRP A 443 -23.81 14.30 7.03
CA TRP A 443 -24.58 13.98 5.84
C TRP A 443 -26.04 14.36 6.06
N PRO A 444 -26.64 15.19 5.18
CA PRO A 444 -28.04 15.57 5.30
C PRO A 444 -28.95 14.38 4.99
N LEU A 445 -30.01 14.19 5.78
CA LEU A 445 -30.92 13.04 5.64
C LEU A 445 -31.67 13.06 4.31
N GLU A 446 -32.08 14.25 3.85
CA GLU A 446 -32.78 14.48 2.58
C GLU A 446 -31.98 14.06 1.33
N ALA A 447 -30.67 13.83 1.47
CA ALA A 447 -29.83 13.34 0.39
C ALA A 447 -29.86 11.82 0.23
N PHE A 448 -30.30 11.08 1.26
CA PHE A 448 -30.41 9.62 1.18
C PHE A 448 -31.75 9.20 0.57
N GLU A 449 -31.75 8.09 -0.15
CA GLU A 449 -32.97 7.42 -0.61
C GLU A 449 -33.93 7.18 0.55
N ASP A 450 -35.19 7.59 0.38
CA ASP A 450 -36.24 7.55 1.41
C ASP A 450 -35.89 8.22 2.77
N GLU A 451 -34.92 9.14 2.79
CA GLU A 451 -34.38 9.73 4.03
C GLU A 451 -33.82 8.69 5.02
N LYS A 452 -33.45 7.50 4.52
CA LYS A 452 -32.85 6.41 5.28
C LYS A 452 -31.34 6.50 5.14
N TYR A 453 -30.66 6.98 6.18
CA TYR A 453 -29.21 7.03 6.12
C TYR A 453 -28.65 5.60 6.16
N HIS A 454 -27.72 5.32 5.26
CA HIS A 454 -26.93 4.09 5.24
C HIS A 454 -25.49 4.46 4.91
N LEU A 455 -24.61 4.37 5.91
CA LEU A 455 -23.21 4.75 5.78
C LEU A 455 -22.30 3.60 6.23
N ARG A 456 -21.27 3.31 5.42
CA ARG A 456 -20.20 2.35 5.72
C ARG A 456 -18.88 3.08 5.80
N LEU A 457 -18.21 3.03 6.94
CA LEU A 457 -16.88 3.59 7.13
C LEU A 457 -15.85 2.45 7.18
N ASN A 458 -14.81 2.57 6.36
CA ASN A 458 -13.65 1.69 6.34
C ASN A 458 -12.40 2.44 6.82
N GLY A 459 -11.57 1.76 7.60
CA GLY A 459 -10.25 2.20 8.04
C GLY A 459 -9.25 1.04 7.99
N PRO A 460 -8.01 1.26 8.43
CA PRO A 460 -6.94 0.26 8.34
C PRO A 460 -7.19 -0.95 9.26
N ASN A 461 -6.52 -2.06 8.97
CA ASN A 461 -6.54 -3.29 9.78
C ASN A 461 -7.96 -3.79 10.15
N GLY A 462 -8.87 -3.81 9.18
CA GLY A 462 -10.24 -4.28 9.36
C GLY A 462 -11.15 -3.35 10.17
N PHE A 463 -10.70 -2.14 10.51
CA PHE A 463 -11.53 -1.16 11.21
C PHE A 463 -12.74 -0.79 10.34
N PHE A 464 -13.94 -1.12 10.80
CA PHE A 464 -15.17 -0.93 10.04
C PHE A 464 -16.32 -0.46 10.93
N ARG A 465 -17.14 0.45 10.40
CA ARG A 465 -18.42 0.85 11.00
C ARG A 465 -19.51 0.84 9.95
N GLU A 466 -20.72 0.45 10.35
CA GLU A 466 -21.92 0.60 9.52
C GLU A 466 -23.01 1.26 10.34
N PHE A 467 -23.69 2.25 9.76
CA PHE A 467 -24.76 3.00 10.39
C PHE A 467 -25.98 2.95 9.47
N LEU A 468 -27.09 2.40 9.97
CA LEU A 468 -28.39 2.36 9.31
C LEU A 468 -29.45 2.99 10.21
N GLY A 469 -30.32 3.81 9.63
CA GLY A 469 -31.45 4.38 10.35
C GLY A 469 -32.16 5.51 9.64
N THR A 470 -32.90 6.30 10.41
CA THR A 470 -33.80 7.37 9.95
C THR A 470 -33.85 8.54 10.95
N ALA A 471 -34.65 9.57 10.66
CA ALA A 471 -34.95 10.64 11.63
C ALA A 471 -35.68 10.16 12.91
N ASN A 472 -36.20 8.92 12.91
CA ASN A 472 -36.92 8.32 14.04
C ASN A 472 -36.03 7.49 14.96
N ASP A 473 -34.72 7.54 14.75
CA ASP A 473 -33.80 6.68 15.48
C ASP A 473 -33.78 6.91 16.99
N PRO A 474 -33.38 5.87 17.73
CA PRO A 474 -33.12 6.02 19.15
C PRO A 474 -31.96 7.01 19.31
N LEU A 475 -32.10 7.98 20.22
CA LEU A 475 -31.03 8.93 20.58
C LEU A 475 -29.96 8.22 21.44
N LEU A 476 -29.37 7.15 20.91
CA LEU A 476 -28.28 6.41 21.52
C LEU A 476 -26.95 6.94 21.04
N SER A 477 -26.12 7.36 21.98
CA SER A 477 -24.71 7.64 21.74
C SER A 477 -23.89 6.40 22.11
N ILE A 478 -23.16 5.85 21.14
CA ILE A 478 -22.40 4.61 21.29
C ILE A 478 -20.94 4.92 21.03
N SER A 479 -20.09 4.61 22.02
CA SER A 479 -18.64 4.69 21.89
C SER A 479 -18.02 3.33 22.18
N ALA A 480 -17.12 2.89 21.29
CA ALA A 480 -16.44 1.60 21.38
C ALA A 480 -14.94 1.85 21.51
N ASN A 481 -14.40 1.60 22.71
CA ASN A 481 -13.04 1.98 23.10
C ASN A 481 -12.29 0.79 23.71
N HIS A 482 -10.98 0.89 23.86
CA HIS A 482 -10.19 -0.08 24.62
C HIS A 482 -10.71 -0.19 26.07
N GLU A 483 -10.87 -1.43 26.54
CA GLU A 483 -10.93 -1.67 27.98
C GLU A 483 -9.51 -1.53 28.55
N LEU A 484 -9.38 -0.75 29.62
CA LEU A 484 -8.11 -0.53 30.31
C LEU A 484 -8.17 -1.18 31.69
N ASN A 485 -7.07 -1.80 32.10
CA ASN A 485 -6.90 -2.22 33.49
C ASN A 485 -6.96 -0.98 34.40
N ARG A 486 -7.78 -1.04 35.46
CA ARG A 486 -8.02 0.11 36.34
C ARG A 486 -6.77 0.64 37.04
N LEU A 487 -5.80 -0.22 37.34
CA LEU A 487 -4.59 0.15 38.08
C LEU A 487 -3.44 0.56 37.15
N THR A 488 -3.24 -0.19 36.05
CA THR A 488 -2.07 0.02 35.18
C THR A 488 -2.37 0.90 33.97
N ILE A 489 -3.65 1.14 33.66
CA ILE A 489 -4.11 1.87 32.47
C ILE A 489 -3.65 1.20 31.15
N VAL A 490 -3.20 -0.07 31.22
CA VAL A 490 -2.81 -0.87 30.06
C VAL A 490 -4.05 -1.50 29.43
N PRO A 491 -4.17 -1.51 28.08
CA PRO A 491 -5.23 -2.22 27.39
C PRO A 491 -5.31 -3.70 27.77
N THR A 492 -6.51 -4.18 28.10
CA THR A 492 -6.73 -5.60 28.43
C THR A 492 -6.78 -6.50 27.20
N GLY A 493 -7.05 -5.91 26.02
CA GLY A 493 -7.35 -6.63 24.78
C GLY A 493 -8.85 -6.78 24.51
N ASN A 494 -9.71 -6.36 25.45
CA ASN A 494 -11.16 -6.32 25.26
C ASN A 494 -11.63 -4.95 24.76
N ILE A 495 -12.85 -4.92 24.25
CA ILE A 495 -13.53 -3.68 23.88
C ILE A 495 -14.57 -3.31 24.94
N LYS A 496 -14.57 -2.03 25.32
CA LYS A 496 -15.52 -1.40 26.23
C LYS A 496 -16.46 -0.51 25.43
N LEU A 497 -17.74 -0.83 25.50
CA LEU A 497 -18.83 -0.05 24.95
C LEU A 497 -19.41 0.84 26.04
N LEU A 498 -19.45 2.15 25.80
CA LEU A 498 -20.24 3.08 26.60
C LEU A 498 -21.41 3.53 25.75
N ILE A 499 -22.61 3.22 26.22
CA ILE A 499 -23.88 3.47 25.53
C ILE A 499 -24.69 4.43 26.41
N LYS A 500 -25.05 5.57 25.85
CA LYS A 500 -25.85 6.60 26.53
C LYS A 500 -27.19 6.76 25.83
N ASN A 501 -28.26 6.80 26.60
CA ASN A 501 -29.58 7.16 26.12
C ASN A 501 -29.80 8.66 26.34
N GLU A 502 -29.70 9.45 25.28
CA GLU A 502 -29.92 10.90 25.30
C GLU A 502 -31.40 11.26 25.09
N GLY A 503 -32.28 10.25 25.05
CA GLY A 503 -33.71 10.40 24.89
C GLY A 503 -34.47 10.51 26.21
N SER A 504 -35.74 10.90 26.10
CA SER A 504 -36.67 11.09 27.22
C SER A 504 -37.43 9.81 27.64
N LYS A 505 -37.19 8.69 26.98
CA LYS A 505 -37.83 7.39 27.26
C LYS A 505 -36.77 6.31 27.43
N ALA A 506 -37.08 5.27 28.19
CA ALA A 506 -36.22 4.10 28.29
C ALA A 506 -36.10 3.39 26.93
N ILE A 507 -34.90 2.89 26.61
CA ILE A 507 -34.61 2.20 25.35
C ILE A 507 -34.09 0.81 25.65
N SER A 508 -34.69 -0.20 25.03
CA SER A 508 -34.18 -1.58 25.05
C SER A 508 -33.42 -1.87 23.76
N PHE A 509 -32.19 -2.36 23.91
CA PHE A 509 -31.30 -2.69 22.80
C PHE A 509 -30.64 -4.05 23.03
N GLN A 510 -30.06 -4.56 21.95
CA GLN A 510 -29.28 -5.79 21.96
C GLN A 510 -27.95 -5.58 21.26
N VAL A 511 -26.91 -6.24 21.77
CA VAL A 511 -25.59 -6.37 21.14
C VAL A 511 -25.46 -7.80 20.64
N ASN A 512 -25.31 -7.96 19.33
CA ASN A 512 -25.22 -9.24 18.64
C ASN A 512 -23.80 -9.45 18.13
N ASP A 513 -23.11 -10.49 18.59
CA ASP A 513 -21.86 -10.91 17.96
C ASP A 513 -22.14 -11.56 16.59
N LEU A 514 -21.47 -11.09 15.54
CA LEU A 514 -21.71 -11.52 14.16
C LEU A 514 -20.71 -12.57 13.66
N ALA A 515 -19.56 -12.71 14.33
CA ALA A 515 -18.42 -13.47 13.81
C ALA A 515 -17.89 -14.57 14.76
N TYR A 516 -17.78 -14.28 16.05
CA TYR A 516 -16.96 -15.08 16.99
C TYR A 516 -17.77 -15.95 17.96
N LYS A 517 -19.08 -16.08 17.69
CA LYS A 517 -20.05 -16.93 18.40
C LYS A 517 -20.12 -16.64 19.91
N LYS A 518 -20.02 -15.37 20.30
CA LYS A 518 -20.11 -14.92 21.71
C LYS A 518 -21.55 -14.78 22.23
N GLY A 519 -22.54 -14.85 21.35
CA GLY A 519 -23.96 -14.74 21.69
C GLY A 519 -24.47 -13.30 21.70
N MET A 520 -25.63 -13.10 22.32
CA MET A 520 -26.37 -11.84 22.34
C MET A 520 -26.48 -11.29 23.77
N ILE A 521 -26.28 -9.99 23.93
CA ILE A 521 -26.48 -9.27 25.20
C ILE A 521 -27.69 -8.34 25.05
N LYS A 522 -28.71 -8.47 25.91
CA LYS A 522 -29.87 -7.58 25.95
C LYS A 522 -29.81 -6.64 27.15
N LYS A 523 -30.08 -5.36 26.94
CA LYS A 523 -30.08 -4.33 27.99
C LYS A 523 -31.22 -3.34 27.80
N THR A 524 -31.57 -2.66 28.88
CA THR A 524 -32.50 -1.53 28.89
C THR A 524 -31.84 -0.38 29.63
N ILE A 525 -31.77 0.81 29.01
CA ILE A 525 -31.24 2.03 29.62
C ILE A 525 -32.39 3.00 29.86
N ALA A 526 -32.49 3.54 31.07
CA ALA A 526 -33.47 4.56 31.42
C ALA A 526 -33.27 5.85 30.58
N ALA A 527 -34.29 6.73 30.55
CA ALA A 527 -34.13 8.05 29.95
C ALA A 527 -32.94 8.81 30.56
N ASN A 528 -32.09 9.43 29.74
CA ASN A 528 -30.86 10.11 30.19
C ASN A 528 -29.85 9.22 30.93
N GLY A 529 -30.01 7.89 30.87
CA GLY A 529 -29.12 6.93 31.51
C GLY A 529 -27.93 6.53 30.62
N GLU A 530 -26.98 5.81 31.22
CA GLU A 530 -25.88 5.17 30.50
C GLU A 530 -25.65 3.74 31.02
N ASP A 531 -25.08 2.89 30.17
CA ASP A 531 -24.59 1.56 30.55
C ASP A 531 -23.22 1.32 29.93
N THR A 532 -22.41 0.49 30.59
CA THR A 532 -21.10 0.08 30.12
C THR A 532 -21.06 -1.42 29.95
N ILE A 533 -20.71 -1.88 28.74
CA ILE A 533 -20.59 -3.30 28.39
C ILE A 533 -19.15 -3.57 28.00
N VAL A 534 -18.54 -4.62 28.54
CA VAL A 534 -17.23 -5.11 28.09
C VAL A 534 -17.46 -6.40 27.33
N LEU A 535 -16.93 -6.48 26.10
CA LEU A 535 -16.93 -7.71 25.31
C LEU A 535 -15.56 -8.38 25.43
N ASP A 536 -15.54 -9.63 25.89
CA ASP A 536 -14.32 -10.44 25.97
C ASP A 536 -13.86 -10.91 24.58
N LEU A 537 -12.66 -10.49 24.19
CA LEU A 537 -12.08 -10.76 22.87
C LEU A 537 -10.88 -11.72 22.93
N LYS A 538 -10.64 -12.36 24.09
CA LYS A 538 -9.44 -13.20 24.27
C LYS A 538 -9.37 -14.36 23.26
N SER A 539 -10.49 -15.02 23.00
CA SER A 539 -10.57 -16.15 22.05
C SER A 539 -10.46 -15.74 20.59
N SER A 540 -10.73 -14.47 20.27
CA SER A 540 -10.60 -13.89 18.93
C SER A 540 -9.33 -13.04 18.80
N PHE A 541 -8.39 -13.13 19.74
CA PHE A 541 -7.12 -12.39 19.71
C PHE A 541 -7.27 -10.87 19.57
N GLY A 542 -8.33 -10.30 20.16
CA GLY A 542 -8.64 -8.88 20.11
C GLY A 542 -9.49 -8.44 18.91
N TRP A 543 -9.87 -9.36 18.03
CA TRP A 543 -10.80 -9.09 16.93
C TRP A 543 -12.25 -9.08 17.41
N TYR A 544 -13.05 -8.18 16.85
CA TYR A 544 -14.47 -8.02 17.18
C TYR A 544 -15.29 -7.71 15.92
N ASP A 545 -16.54 -8.16 15.90
CA ASP A 545 -17.55 -7.83 14.90
C ASP A 545 -18.93 -8.01 15.55
N PHE A 546 -19.57 -6.90 15.88
CA PHE A 546 -20.87 -6.91 16.55
C PHE A 546 -21.80 -5.83 16.01
N GLU A 547 -23.09 -6.08 16.14
CA GLU A 547 -24.17 -5.17 15.78
C GLU A 547 -24.97 -4.76 17.01
N ILE A 548 -25.36 -3.49 17.07
CA ILE A 548 -26.28 -2.96 18.07
C ILE A 548 -27.59 -2.59 17.38
N THR A 549 -28.69 -3.19 17.82
CA THR A 549 -30.05 -2.86 17.35
C THR A 549 -30.97 -2.53 18.53
N ALA A 550 -32.05 -1.79 18.29
CA ALA A 550 -33.02 -1.40 19.31
C ALA A 550 -34.42 -1.94 18.96
N ASN A 551 -35.03 -2.69 19.88
CA ASN A 551 -36.22 -3.52 19.58
C ASN A 551 -37.43 -2.73 19.04
N THR A 552 -37.57 -1.47 19.44
CA THR A 552 -38.68 -0.59 19.02
C THR A 552 -38.37 0.22 17.76
N PHE A 553 -37.16 0.08 17.20
CA PHE A 553 -36.66 0.87 16.07
C PHE A 553 -36.11 -0.05 14.99
N ALA A 554 -37.01 -0.59 14.15
CA ALA A 554 -36.67 -1.62 13.17
C ALA A 554 -35.59 -1.21 12.16
N SER A 555 -35.47 0.08 11.85
CA SER A 555 -34.48 0.59 10.90
C SER A 555 -33.10 0.87 11.54
N PHE A 556 -33.00 0.91 12.87
CA PHE A 556 -31.77 1.29 13.55
C PHE A 556 -30.81 0.10 13.69
N SER A 557 -29.63 0.23 13.11
CA SER A 557 -28.51 -0.68 13.30
C SER A 557 -27.18 0.08 13.29
N GLN A 558 -26.31 -0.24 14.25
CA GLN A 558 -24.91 0.19 14.22
C GLN A 558 -23.99 -1.02 14.37
N ARG A 559 -23.17 -1.29 13.34
CA ARG A 559 -22.19 -2.38 13.33
C ARG A 559 -20.79 -1.85 13.58
N PHE A 560 -20.01 -2.60 14.34
CA PHE A 560 -18.64 -2.29 14.71
C PHE A 560 -17.78 -3.54 14.47
N ALA A 561 -16.78 -3.43 13.59
CA ALA A 561 -15.78 -4.47 13.41
C ALA A 561 -14.35 -3.90 13.43
N GLY A 562 -13.38 -4.75 13.73
CA GLY A 562 -11.96 -4.42 13.75
C GLY A 562 -11.17 -5.20 14.80
N ARG A 563 -10.00 -4.66 15.16
CA ARG A 563 -9.10 -5.23 16.17
C ARG A 563 -8.73 -4.20 17.23
N ILE A 564 -8.75 -4.61 18.50
CA ILE A 564 -8.22 -3.83 19.62
C ILE A 564 -6.70 -3.96 19.68
N GLU A 565 -5.99 -2.91 19.30
CA GLU A 565 -4.53 -2.85 19.43
C GLU A 565 -4.11 -2.71 20.90
N THR A 566 -3.12 -3.50 21.32
CA THR A 566 -2.59 -3.49 22.70
C THR A 566 -1.10 -3.16 22.77
N GLY A 567 -0.47 -2.87 21.62
CA GLY A 567 0.99 -2.75 21.52
C GLY A 567 1.73 -4.09 21.59
N LYS A 568 1.02 -5.22 21.52
CA LYS A 568 1.57 -6.57 21.53
C LYS A 568 1.20 -7.31 20.26
N GLU A 569 2.03 -8.28 19.89
CA GLU A 569 1.71 -9.22 18.81
C GLU A 569 0.50 -10.07 19.16
N THR A 570 -0.34 -10.31 18.17
CA THR A 570 -1.50 -11.20 18.28
C THR A 570 -1.53 -12.13 17.06
N TYR A 571 -2.71 -12.43 16.53
CA TYR A 571 -2.89 -13.21 15.32
C TYR A 571 -3.77 -12.46 14.32
N THR A 572 -3.64 -12.82 13.04
CA THR A 572 -4.56 -12.39 11.98
C THR A 572 -5.98 -12.86 12.30
N ASP A 573 -6.98 -12.20 11.71
CA ASP A 573 -8.40 -12.44 11.99
C ASP A 573 -8.76 -13.94 11.85
N PRO A 574 -9.24 -14.59 12.92
CA PRO A 574 -9.63 -16.00 12.87
C PRO A 574 -10.89 -16.25 12.02
N LEU A 575 -11.78 -15.27 11.84
CA LEU A 575 -12.91 -15.36 10.92
C LEU A 575 -12.41 -15.49 9.48
N MET A 576 -11.51 -14.60 9.06
CA MET A 576 -10.88 -14.66 7.73
C MET A 576 -10.03 -15.92 7.56
N GLY A 577 -9.33 -16.34 8.63
CA GLY A 577 -8.56 -17.59 8.68
C GLY A 577 -9.42 -18.85 8.75
N ARG A 578 -10.73 -18.72 8.96
CA ARG A 578 -11.69 -19.83 9.08
C ARG A 578 -11.31 -20.84 10.17
N VAL A 579 -10.86 -20.35 11.33
CA VAL A 579 -10.41 -21.15 12.49
C VAL A 579 -11.21 -20.88 13.75
#